data_AF-A0A961AQU7-F1
#
_entry.id   AF-A0A961AQU7-F1
#
_cell.length_a   1.000
_cell.length_b   1.000
_cell.length_c   1.000
_cell.angle_alpha   90.00
_cell.angle_beta   90.00
_cell.angle_gamma   90.00
#
_symmetry.space_group_name_H-M   'P 1'
#
loop_
_entity.id
_entity.type
_entity.pdbx_description
1 polymer ?
#
loop_
_entity_poly.entity_id
_entity_poly.type
_entity_poly.pdbx_seq_one_letter_code
_entity_poly.pdbx_strand_id
1 'polypeptide(L)'
;MLLGDLAFQTGAAVGGLAMGVVCGALPYRAAKKQEMPVTGTICCFLSAIIGLIGGLLFALPAAVILLLWVKIARTEWLGVSGILVAQFGVFAAIYYFTPELITIAETAPQMAESRTLTSDDGRTIEATVIAVDETIATIERADGQVFEIPIDRFSESDRSFIRSFGEPEAEGNAISRIDHWVKLADGEAYFTFFGLIPVDLYRDENH
;
A
#
# COMPACT_ATOMS: atom_id res chain seq x y z
N MET A 1 26.54 -11.79 33.52
CA MET A 1 25.84 -11.34 32.28
C MET A 1 24.48 -12.03 32.07
N LEU A 2 24.27 -13.28 32.52
CA LEU A 2 23.01 -14.05 32.38
C LEU A 2 21.71 -13.45 32.99
N LEU A 3 21.79 -12.51 33.94
CA LEU A 3 20.60 -11.93 34.58
C LEU A 3 19.93 -10.83 33.73
N GLY A 4 20.66 -10.19 32.81
CA GLY A 4 20.11 -9.13 31.95
C GLY A 4 19.19 -9.65 30.85
N ASP A 5 19.54 -10.79 30.25
CA ASP A 5 18.80 -11.34 29.11
C ASP A 5 17.45 -11.95 29.52
N LEU A 6 17.41 -12.56 30.71
CA LEU A 6 16.15 -13.08 31.26
C LEU A 6 15.17 -11.94 31.56
N ALA A 7 15.68 -10.81 32.07
CA ALA A 7 14.84 -9.64 32.35
C ALA A 7 14.26 -9.02 31.07
N PHE A 8 15.03 -8.97 29.98
CA PHE A 8 14.55 -8.47 28.70
C PHE A 8 13.51 -9.39 28.05
N GLN A 9 13.74 -10.71 28.05
CA GLN A 9 12.78 -11.70 27.53
C GLN A 9 11.46 -11.68 28.32
N THR A 10 11.57 -11.62 29.64
CA THR A 10 10.38 -11.50 30.50
C THR A 10 9.67 -10.18 30.22
N GLY A 11 10.42 -9.08 30.01
CA GLY A 11 9.88 -7.77 29.65
C GLY A 11 9.13 -7.77 28.31
N ALA A 12 9.67 -8.40 27.26
CA ALA A 12 9.04 -8.47 25.94
C ALA A 12 7.77 -9.34 25.96
N ALA A 13 7.80 -10.49 26.63
CA ALA A 13 6.65 -11.35 26.79
C ALA A 13 5.54 -10.67 27.62
N VAL A 14 5.91 -10.02 28.73
CA VAL A 14 4.98 -9.24 29.56
C VAL A 14 4.44 -8.03 28.79
N GLY A 15 5.26 -7.36 27.98
CA GLY A 15 4.85 -6.24 27.14
C GLY A 15 3.84 -6.63 26.05
N GLY A 16 4.06 -7.76 25.38
CA GLY A 16 3.12 -8.29 24.38
C GLY A 16 1.78 -8.70 25.00
N LEU A 17 1.81 -9.37 26.16
CA LEU A 17 0.59 -9.70 26.91
C LEU A 17 -0.12 -8.45 27.43
N ALA A 18 0.63 -7.46 27.93
CA ALA A 18 0.07 -6.21 28.41
C ALA A 18 -0.60 -5.43 27.27
N MET A 19 0.00 -5.36 26.08
CA MET A 19 -0.64 -4.71 24.92
C MET A 19 -1.87 -5.47 24.43
N GLY A 20 -1.87 -6.79 24.43
CA GLY A 20 -3.08 -7.56 24.13
C GLY A 20 -4.23 -7.27 25.11
N VAL A 21 -3.92 -7.11 26.40
CA VAL A 21 -4.90 -6.76 27.43
C VAL A 21 -5.37 -5.31 27.29
N VAL A 22 -4.46 -4.37 27.03
CA VAL A 22 -4.80 -2.94 26.87
C VAL A 22 -5.63 -2.72 25.61
N CYS A 23 -5.24 -3.30 24.48
CA CYS A 23 -5.93 -3.11 23.20
C CYS A 23 -7.21 -3.96 23.08
N GLY A 24 -7.35 -5.06 23.82
CA GLY A 24 -8.52 -5.93 23.75
C GLY A 24 -9.49 -5.77 24.93
N ALA A 25 -8.99 -5.86 26.16
CA ALA A 25 -9.84 -5.99 27.35
C ALA A 25 -10.40 -4.65 27.85
N LEU A 26 -9.66 -3.54 27.69
CA LEU A 26 -10.15 -2.20 28.04
C LEU A 26 -11.30 -1.73 27.12
N PRO A 27 -11.17 -1.77 25.78
CA PRO A 27 -12.28 -1.41 24.90
C PRO A 27 -13.48 -2.36 25.05
N TYR A 28 -13.25 -3.67 25.30
CA TYR A 28 -14.35 -4.60 25.59
C TYR A 28 -15.13 -4.22 26.86
N ARG A 29 -14.43 -3.81 27.94
CA ARG A 29 -15.08 -3.33 29.17
C ARG A 29 -15.81 -2.01 28.98
N ALA A 30 -15.26 -1.11 28.16
CA ALA A 30 -15.93 0.14 27.80
C ALA A 30 -17.20 -0.12 26.97
N ALA A 31 -17.12 -1.02 25.98
CA ALA A 31 -18.24 -1.42 25.14
C ALA A 31 -19.38 -2.05 25.94
N LYS A 32 -19.06 -2.92 26.92
CA LYS A 32 -20.06 -3.53 27.79
C LYS A 32 -20.82 -2.52 28.66
N LYS A 33 -20.17 -1.40 29.04
CA LYS A 33 -20.83 -0.34 29.83
C LYS A 33 -21.74 0.57 29.00
N GLN A 34 -21.53 0.64 27.69
CA GLN A 34 -22.27 1.52 26.78
C GLN A 34 -23.41 0.81 26.04
N GLU A 35 -23.76 -0.42 26.44
CA GLU A 35 -24.80 -1.23 25.77
C GLU A 35 -24.61 -1.30 24.24
N MET A 36 -23.36 -1.41 23.79
CA MET A 36 -23.07 -1.46 22.36
C MET A 36 -23.77 -2.65 21.69
N PRO A 37 -24.20 -2.50 20.42
CA PRO A 37 -24.74 -3.62 19.66
C PRO A 37 -23.73 -4.78 19.61
N VAL A 38 -24.26 -6.00 19.51
CA VAL A 38 -23.47 -7.26 19.51
C VAL A 38 -22.30 -7.21 18.51
N THR A 39 -22.48 -6.53 17.38
CA THR A 39 -21.47 -6.30 16.35
C THR A 39 -20.21 -5.61 16.88
N GLY A 40 -20.34 -4.59 17.73
CA GLY A 40 -19.18 -3.89 18.33
C GLY A 40 -18.39 -4.78 19.28
N THR A 41 -19.08 -5.67 19.99
CA THR A 41 -18.45 -6.64 20.90
C THR A 41 -17.62 -7.67 20.15
N ILE A 42 -18.12 -8.17 19.01
CA ILE A 42 -17.41 -9.13 18.15
C ILE A 42 -16.14 -8.49 17.56
N CYS A 43 -16.22 -7.24 17.10
CA CYS A 43 -15.07 -6.54 16.52
C CYS A 43 -13.93 -6.31 17.55
N CYS A 44 -14.28 -5.96 18.79
CA CYS A 44 -13.30 -5.85 19.89
C CYS A 44 -12.65 -7.20 20.22
N PHE A 45 -13.39 -8.30 20.12
CA PHE A 45 -12.86 -9.64 20.38
C PHE A 45 -11.92 -10.10 19.26
N LEU A 46 -12.27 -9.84 18.00
CA LEU A 46 -11.44 -10.18 16.84
C LEU A 46 -10.13 -9.41 16.84
N SER A 47 -10.14 -8.11 17.13
CA SER A 47 -8.92 -7.31 17.24
C SER A 47 -7.99 -7.80 18.36
N ALA A 48 -8.55 -8.24 19.50
CA ALA A 48 -7.77 -8.87 20.57
C ALA A 48 -7.12 -10.19 20.12
N ILE A 49 -7.85 -11.05 19.40
CA ILE A 49 -7.31 -12.31 18.86
C ILE A 49 -6.21 -12.03 17.84
N ILE A 50 -6.42 -11.11 16.90
CA ILE A 50 -5.43 -10.75 15.88
C ILE A 50 -4.17 -10.18 16.54
N GLY A 51 -4.32 -9.34 17.57
CA GLY A 51 -3.19 -8.84 18.36
C GLY A 51 -2.40 -9.95 19.06
N LEU A 52 -3.09 -10.94 19.64
CA LEU A 52 -2.43 -12.11 20.25
C LEU A 52 -1.72 -12.99 19.23
N ILE A 53 -2.35 -13.27 18.09
CA ILE A 53 -1.78 -14.08 17.01
C ILE A 53 -0.57 -13.37 16.39
N GLY A 54 -0.68 -12.07 16.12
CA GLY A 54 0.43 -11.25 15.63
C GLY A 54 1.59 -11.24 16.62
N GLY A 55 1.32 -10.98 17.90
CA GLY A 55 2.32 -11.04 18.96
C GLY A 55 3.04 -12.39 19.02
N LEU A 56 2.30 -13.50 18.91
CA LEU A 56 2.87 -14.85 18.90
C LEU A 56 3.71 -15.12 17.64
N LEU A 57 3.21 -14.74 16.46
CA LEU A 57 3.88 -14.89 15.17
C LEU A 57 5.20 -14.11 15.10
N PHE A 58 5.27 -12.93 15.73
CA PHE A 58 6.49 -12.13 15.77
C PHE A 58 7.43 -12.53 16.91
N ALA A 59 6.90 -12.95 18.06
CA ALA A 59 7.72 -13.34 19.21
C ALA A 59 8.38 -14.72 19.05
N LEU A 60 7.72 -15.68 18.40
CA LEU A 60 8.25 -17.03 18.23
C LEU A 60 9.54 -17.07 17.40
N PRO A 61 9.63 -16.43 16.22
CA PRO A 61 10.88 -16.39 15.45
C PRO A 61 12.02 -15.76 16.25
N ALA A 62 11.77 -14.66 16.97
CA ALA A 62 12.77 -14.00 17.80
C ALA A 62 13.28 -14.91 18.92
N ALA A 63 12.37 -15.64 19.60
CA ALA A 63 12.73 -16.59 20.64
C ALA A 63 13.54 -17.78 20.09
N VAL A 64 13.16 -18.32 18.92
CA VAL A 64 13.88 -19.42 18.25
C VAL A 64 15.27 -18.97 17.81
N ILE A 65 15.40 -17.80 17.17
CA ILE A 65 16.68 -17.23 16.76
C ILE A 65 17.61 -17.05 17.98
N LEU A 66 17.06 -16.57 19.09
CA LEU A 66 17.84 -16.35 20.30
C LEU A 66 18.26 -17.67 20.98
N LEU A 67 17.39 -18.68 21.03
CA LEU A 67 17.75 -20.02 21.51
C LEU A 67 18.82 -20.68 20.65
N LEU A 68 18.75 -20.54 19.32
CA LEU A 68 19.79 -20.98 18.40
C LEU A 68 21.10 -20.26 18.68
N TRP A 69 21.06 -18.95 18.90
CA TRP A 69 22.21 -18.14 19.28
C TRP A 69 22.86 -18.60 20.59
N VAL A 70 22.07 -18.87 21.63
CA VAL A 70 22.56 -19.38 22.92
C VAL A 70 23.20 -20.76 22.77
N LYS A 71 22.60 -21.63 21.95
CA LYS A 71 23.14 -22.95 21.65
C LYS A 71 24.46 -22.85 20.88
N ILE A 72 24.53 -21.98 19.89
CA ILE A 72 25.72 -21.71 19.08
C ILE A 72 26.83 -21.09 19.94
N ALA A 73 26.52 -20.19 20.86
CA ALA A 73 27.49 -19.58 21.78
C ALA A 73 28.07 -20.57 22.80
N ARG A 74 27.36 -21.65 23.11
CA ARG A 74 27.83 -22.72 24.00
C ARG A 74 28.74 -23.73 23.32
N THR A 75 28.52 -24.00 22.04
CA THR A 75 29.48 -24.75 21.22
C THR A 75 30.61 -23.79 20.86
N GLU A 76 31.89 -24.14 21.04
CA GLU A 76 33.06 -23.25 20.89
C GLU A 76 33.32 -22.70 19.44
N TRP A 77 32.28 -22.63 18.62
CA TRP A 77 32.21 -22.16 17.24
C TRP A 77 32.03 -20.63 17.12
N LEU A 78 32.74 -19.86 17.95
CA LEU A 78 32.65 -18.40 17.96
C LEU A 78 33.11 -17.76 16.63
N GLY A 79 33.91 -18.45 15.83
CA GLY A 79 34.39 -17.95 14.54
C GLY A 79 33.35 -17.94 13.41
N VAL A 80 32.40 -18.89 13.41
CA VAL A 80 31.41 -19.05 12.32
C VAL A 80 30.14 -18.23 12.60
N SER A 81 29.80 -18.04 13.87
CA SER A 81 28.61 -17.27 14.29
C SER A 81 28.74 -15.77 14.00
N GLY A 82 29.94 -15.19 14.16
CA GLY A 82 30.16 -13.77 13.86
C GLY A 82 29.95 -13.40 12.40
N ILE A 83 30.34 -14.29 11.47
CA ILE A 83 30.23 -14.06 10.02
C ILE A 83 28.76 -14.11 9.57
N LEU A 84 27.98 -15.07 10.07
CA LEU A 84 26.56 -15.18 9.72
C LEU A 84 25.77 -13.97 10.21
N VAL A 85 26.06 -13.47 11.41
CA VAL A 85 25.34 -12.34 12.01
C VAL A 85 25.65 -11.04 11.27
N ALA A 86 26.90 -10.85 10.84
CA ALA A 86 27.28 -9.74 9.99
C ALA A 86 26.54 -9.81 8.63
N GLN A 87 26.42 -10.99 8.02
CA GLN A 87 25.71 -11.14 6.74
C GLN A 87 24.21 -10.89 6.88
N PHE A 88 23.54 -11.44 7.90
CA PHE A 88 22.11 -11.22 8.10
C PHE A 88 21.79 -9.76 8.50
N GLY A 89 22.67 -9.10 9.25
CA GLY A 89 22.53 -7.68 9.57
C GLY A 89 22.59 -6.79 8.33
N VAL A 90 23.50 -7.08 7.38
CA VAL A 90 23.61 -6.35 6.11
C VAL A 90 22.38 -6.59 5.24
N PHE A 91 21.87 -7.82 5.14
CA PHE A 91 20.66 -8.11 4.37
C PHE A 91 19.41 -7.44 4.95
N ALA A 92 19.25 -7.42 6.27
CA ALA A 92 18.16 -6.71 6.92
C ALA A 92 18.27 -5.19 6.72
N ALA A 93 19.47 -4.63 6.84
CA ALA A 93 19.71 -3.21 6.55
C ALA A 93 19.38 -2.87 5.10
N ILE A 94 19.77 -3.70 4.13
CA ILE A 94 19.38 -3.49 2.72
C ILE A 94 17.85 -3.55 2.61
N TYR A 95 17.20 -4.58 3.15
CA TYR A 95 15.75 -4.77 3.00
C TYR A 95 14.90 -3.66 3.64
N TYR A 96 15.30 -3.19 4.83
CA TYR A 96 14.55 -2.15 5.56
C TYR A 96 14.94 -0.72 5.15
N PHE A 97 16.12 -0.50 4.58
CA PHE A 97 16.63 0.84 4.24
C PHE A 97 16.52 1.16 2.74
N THR A 98 16.07 0.23 1.89
CA THR A 98 15.81 0.48 0.46
C THR A 98 14.34 0.41 0.00
N PRO A 99 13.31 0.78 0.80
CA PRO A 99 11.95 0.87 0.22
C PRO A 99 11.83 2.03 -0.78
N GLU A 100 12.66 3.06 -0.70
CA GLU A 100 12.60 4.22 -1.62
C GLU A 100 13.30 4.01 -2.98
N LEU A 101 14.16 3.00 -3.12
CA LEU A 101 14.92 2.78 -4.37
C LEU A 101 14.26 1.79 -5.34
N ILE A 102 13.19 1.11 -4.93
CA ILE A 102 12.51 0.13 -5.78
C ILE A 102 11.34 0.75 -6.57
N THR A 103 10.90 1.97 -6.23
CA THR A 103 9.76 2.64 -6.89
C THR A 103 10.17 3.54 -8.06
N ILE A 104 11.25 3.24 -8.78
CA ILE A 104 11.65 3.97 -10.01
C ILE A 104 11.81 3.01 -11.20
N ALA A 105 11.68 1.69 -11.00
CA ALA A 105 12.01 0.71 -12.04
C ALA A 105 10.87 0.37 -13.01
N GLU A 106 9.63 0.85 -12.80
CA GLU A 106 8.49 0.40 -13.60
C GLU A 106 7.54 1.53 -14.00
N THR A 107 8.13 2.61 -14.48
CA THR A 107 7.44 3.50 -15.43
C THR A 107 8.42 3.79 -16.54
N ALA A 108 8.91 2.73 -17.19
CA ALA A 108 9.44 2.90 -18.53
C ALA A 108 8.30 3.57 -19.31
N PRO A 109 8.45 4.82 -19.78
CA PRO A 109 7.42 5.44 -20.59
C PRO A 109 7.15 4.44 -21.70
N GLN A 110 5.91 3.97 -21.83
CA GLN A 110 5.52 3.22 -23.01
C GLN A 110 5.93 4.11 -24.17
N MET A 111 7.01 3.75 -24.85
CA MET A 111 7.58 4.59 -25.89
C MET A 111 6.51 4.71 -26.95
N ALA A 112 5.85 5.85 -26.98
CA ALA A 112 4.78 6.09 -27.93
C ALA A 112 5.37 5.91 -29.34
N GLU A 113 4.69 5.10 -30.14
CA GLU A 113 5.14 4.77 -31.49
C GLU A 113 5.20 6.06 -32.33
N SER A 114 6.33 6.28 -33.02
CA SER A 114 6.50 7.43 -33.92
C SER A 114 5.40 7.41 -34.99
N ARG A 115 4.71 8.54 -35.18
CA ARG A 115 3.60 8.65 -36.13
C ARG A 115 3.69 9.96 -36.91
N THR A 116 3.17 9.93 -38.14
CA THR A 116 2.94 11.15 -38.92
C THR A 116 1.71 11.88 -38.39
N LEU A 117 1.91 13.01 -37.73
CA LEU A 117 0.87 13.93 -37.28
C LEU A 117 0.62 14.99 -38.36
N THR A 118 -0.63 15.39 -38.53
CA THR A 118 -1.07 16.36 -39.53
C THR A 118 -1.60 17.61 -38.86
N SER A 119 -1.15 18.79 -39.30
CA SER A 119 -1.66 20.09 -38.88
C SER A 119 -3.01 20.39 -39.52
N ASP A 120 -3.79 21.27 -38.91
CA ASP A 120 -4.96 21.95 -39.47
C ASP A 120 -4.72 22.56 -40.87
N ASP A 121 -3.52 23.10 -41.09
CA ASP A 121 -3.05 23.66 -42.36
C ASP A 121 -2.67 22.58 -43.41
N GLY A 122 -2.82 21.29 -43.10
CA GLY A 122 -2.51 20.16 -43.98
C GLY A 122 -1.03 19.79 -44.07
N ARG A 123 -0.16 20.42 -43.27
CA ARG A 123 1.27 20.05 -43.17
C ARG A 123 1.44 18.81 -42.30
N THR A 124 2.42 17.96 -42.61
CA THR A 124 2.69 16.75 -41.84
C THR A 124 4.04 16.81 -41.12
N ILE A 125 4.14 16.13 -39.99
CA ILE A 125 5.36 16.01 -39.19
C ILE A 125 5.46 14.59 -38.61
N GLU A 126 6.62 13.95 -38.73
CA GLU A 126 6.88 12.67 -38.08
C GLU A 126 7.43 12.93 -36.67
N ALA A 127 6.66 12.53 -35.66
CA ALA A 127 6.99 12.78 -34.26
C ALA A 127 6.36 11.74 -33.32
N THR A 128 6.92 11.63 -32.12
CA THR A 128 6.41 10.86 -31.00
C THR A 128 5.77 11.81 -29.98
N VAL A 129 4.56 11.50 -29.52
CA VAL A 129 3.90 12.26 -28.45
C VAL A 129 4.49 11.82 -27.11
N ILE A 130 5.13 12.74 -26.38
CA ILE A 130 5.83 12.42 -25.12
C ILE A 130 5.04 12.83 -23.87
N ALA A 131 4.21 13.88 -23.97
CA ALA A 131 3.33 14.33 -22.90
C ALA A 131 2.15 15.09 -23.48
N VAL A 132 1.00 15.03 -22.81
CA VAL A 132 -0.22 15.74 -23.21
C VAL A 132 -0.81 16.44 -21.99
N ASP A 133 -1.01 17.74 -22.11
CA ASP A 133 -1.78 18.56 -21.17
C ASP A 133 -3.17 18.84 -21.78
N GLU A 134 -4.07 19.54 -21.06
CA GLU A 134 -5.43 19.85 -21.51
C GLU A 134 -5.47 20.60 -22.85
N THR A 135 -4.47 21.42 -23.13
CA THR A 135 -4.45 22.31 -24.31
C THR A 135 -3.20 22.20 -25.19
N ILE A 136 -2.12 21.60 -24.67
CA ILE A 136 -0.81 21.55 -25.32
C ILE A 136 -0.33 20.11 -25.39
N ALA A 137 0.14 19.69 -26.57
CA ALA A 137 0.84 18.43 -26.76
C ALA A 137 2.35 18.70 -26.84
N THR A 138 3.13 17.95 -26.08
CA THR A 138 4.58 17.93 -26.19
C THR A 138 4.97 16.76 -27.08
N ILE A 139 5.63 17.07 -28.20
CA ILE A 139 6.07 16.08 -29.19
C ILE A 139 7.58 16.12 -29.38
N GLU A 140 8.18 14.98 -29.64
CA GLU A 140 9.58 14.82 -30.01
C GLU A 140 9.67 14.38 -31.48
N ARG A 141 10.37 15.15 -32.30
CA ARG A 141 10.59 14.81 -33.71
C ARG A 141 11.67 13.74 -33.85
N ALA A 142 11.76 13.11 -35.02
CA ALA A 142 12.80 12.14 -35.35
C ALA A 142 14.26 12.67 -35.23
N ASP A 143 14.46 13.99 -35.22
CA ASP A 143 15.75 14.64 -34.98
C ASP A 143 16.07 14.88 -33.48
N GLY A 144 15.20 14.42 -32.58
CA GLY A 144 15.33 14.57 -31.12
C GLY A 144 14.94 15.96 -30.60
N GLN A 145 14.40 16.83 -31.45
CA GLN A 145 13.92 18.14 -31.01
C GLN A 145 12.52 18.03 -30.41
N VAL A 146 12.33 18.66 -29.25
CA VAL A 146 11.07 18.69 -28.51
C VAL A 146 10.32 20.01 -28.79
N PHE A 147 9.02 19.90 -29.06
CA PHE A 147 8.15 21.04 -29.32
C PHE A 147 6.86 20.93 -28.52
N GLU A 148 6.39 22.06 -28.01
CA GLU A 148 5.06 22.23 -27.42
C GLU A 148 4.14 22.86 -28.47
N ILE A 149 3.09 22.14 -28.86
CA ILE A 149 2.17 22.56 -29.91
C ILE A 149 0.74 22.52 -29.35
N PRO A 150 -0.06 23.60 -29.49
CA PRO A 150 -1.46 23.58 -29.08
C PRO A 150 -2.23 22.48 -29.82
N ILE A 151 -3.03 21.69 -29.08
CA ILE A 151 -3.75 20.54 -29.63
C ILE A 151 -4.66 20.95 -30.79
N ASP A 152 -5.22 22.16 -30.74
CA ASP A 152 -6.10 22.70 -31.78
C ASP A 152 -5.43 22.85 -33.15
N ARG A 153 -4.10 22.87 -33.22
CA ARG A 153 -3.32 22.90 -34.47
C ARG A 153 -3.28 21.58 -35.20
N PHE A 154 -3.68 20.47 -34.58
CA PHE A 154 -3.69 19.17 -35.24
C PHE A 154 -5.02 18.89 -35.95
N SER A 155 -4.98 17.96 -36.91
CA SER A 155 -6.16 17.42 -37.58
C SER A 155 -7.10 16.74 -36.57
N GLU A 156 -8.40 16.66 -36.89
CA GLU A 156 -9.38 16.07 -35.97
C GLU A 156 -9.06 14.61 -35.58
N SER A 157 -8.53 13.84 -36.53
CA SER A 157 -8.08 12.46 -36.28
C SER A 157 -6.90 12.42 -35.31
N ASP A 158 -5.94 13.32 -35.46
CA ASP A 158 -4.76 13.37 -34.59
C ASP A 158 -5.09 13.95 -33.22
N ARG A 159 -6.01 14.91 -33.14
CA ARG A 159 -6.54 15.42 -31.85
C ARG A 159 -7.18 14.32 -31.02
N SER A 160 -7.98 13.46 -31.66
CA SER A 160 -8.62 12.33 -30.99
C SER A 160 -7.59 11.33 -30.45
N PHE A 161 -6.54 11.07 -31.23
CA PHE A 161 -5.42 10.21 -30.83
C PHE A 161 -4.61 10.82 -29.68
N ILE A 162 -4.24 12.11 -29.76
CA ILE A 162 -3.46 12.78 -28.71
C ILE A 162 -4.24 12.81 -27.38
N ARG A 163 -5.55 13.06 -27.41
CA ARG A 163 -6.39 13.06 -26.21
C ARG A 163 -6.46 11.70 -25.51
N SER A 164 -6.36 10.58 -26.24
CA SER A 164 -6.32 9.26 -25.60
C SER A 164 -5.05 8.98 -24.79
N PHE A 165 -3.99 9.79 -24.94
CA PHE A 165 -2.79 9.73 -24.06
C PHE A 165 -2.92 10.60 -22.81
N GLY A 166 -3.74 11.65 -22.87
CA GLY A 166 -3.89 12.63 -21.79
C GLY A 166 -5.06 12.33 -20.86
N GLU A 167 -5.93 11.38 -21.19
CA GLU A 167 -6.82 10.81 -20.19
C GLU A 167 -5.92 10.03 -19.23
N PRO A 168 -5.68 10.51 -17.98
CA PRO A 168 -5.17 9.59 -16.97
C PRO A 168 -6.15 8.42 -17.03
N GLU A 169 -5.65 7.18 -17.16
CA GLU A 169 -6.50 6.01 -16.91
C GLU A 169 -7.16 6.31 -15.58
N ALA A 170 -8.41 6.77 -15.63
CA ALA A 170 -9.10 7.18 -14.44
C ALA A 170 -9.08 5.90 -13.62
N GLU A 171 -8.42 5.94 -12.47
CA GLU A 171 -8.39 4.88 -11.46
C GLU A 171 -9.82 4.62 -10.99
N GLY A 172 -10.59 4.01 -11.89
CA GLY A 172 -12.03 4.01 -11.94
C GLY A 172 -12.55 2.88 -12.81
N ASN A 173 -11.67 2.10 -13.45
CA ASN A 173 -12.07 0.87 -14.13
C ASN A 173 -11.15 -0.34 -13.93
N ALA A 174 -10.44 -0.40 -12.80
CA ALA A 174 -9.96 -1.67 -12.22
C ALA A 174 -10.78 -2.13 -11.00
N ILE A 175 -11.73 -1.30 -10.50
CA ILE A 175 -12.65 -1.65 -9.39
C ILE A 175 -14.14 -1.66 -9.82
N SER A 176 -14.49 -1.23 -11.03
CA SER A 176 -15.89 -1.27 -11.52
C SER A 176 -16.41 -2.68 -11.89
N ARG A 177 -15.64 -3.75 -11.69
CA ARG A 177 -16.10 -5.14 -11.89
C ARG A 177 -16.51 -5.88 -10.61
N ILE A 178 -16.68 -5.16 -9.48
CA ILE A 178 -17.32 -5.69 -8.27
C ILE A 178 -18.36 -4.69 -7.71
N ASP A 179 -19.15 -4.06 -8.59
CA ASP A 179 -20.43 -3.45 -8.17
C ASP A 179 -21.53 -4.51 -8.26
N HIS A 180 -21.41 -5.56 -7.45
CA HIS A 180 -22.55 -6.40 -7.12
C HIS A 180 -23.26 -5.79 -5.92
N TRP A 181 -24.12 -4.80 -6.18
CA TRP A 181 -25.05 -4.29 -5.18
C TRP A 181 -26.01 -5.41 -4.77
N VAL A 182 -25.72 -6.11 -3.67
CA VAL A 182 -26.69 -7.01 -3.04
C VAL A 182 -27.70 -6.13 -2.30
N LYS A 183 -28.87 -5.90 -2.91
CA LYS A 183 -30.02 -5.41 -2.16
C LYS A 183 -30.48 -6.52 -1.22
N LEU A 184 -30.21 -6.37 0.08
CA LEU A 184 -30.89 -7.15 1.11
C LEU A 184 -32.29 -6.55 1.33
N ALA A 185 -33.27 -7.40 1.65
CA ALA A 185 -34.72 -7.09 1.60
C ALA A 185 -35.20 -6.04 2.63
N ASP A 186 -34.28 -5.55 3.45
CA ASP A 186 -34.47 -4.71 4.63
C ASP A 186 -34.03 -3.24 4.44
N GLY A 187 -33.52 -2.87 3.26
CA GLY A 187 -33.36 -1.46 2.88
C GLY A 187 -32.08 -0.77 3.36
N GLU A 188 -31.10 -1.51 3.88
CA GLU A 188 -29.79 -0.96 4.23
C GLU A 188 -28.70 -1.42 3.24
N ALA A 189 -27.87 -0.49 2.80
CA ALA A 189 -26.72 -0.76 1.94
C ALA A 189 -25.42 -0.55 2.72
N TYR A 190 -24.49 -1.50 2.63
CA TYR A 190 -23.19 -1.43 3.30
C TYR A 190 -22.05 -1.47 2.27
N PHE A 191 -21.07 -0.60 2.46
CA PHE A 191 -19.84 -0.51 1.67
C PHE A 191 -18.74 -1.28 2.40
N THR A 192 -18.08 -2.25 1.76
CA THR A 192 -16.94 -2.95 2.36
C THR A 192 -15.66 -2.59 1.63
N PHE A 193 -14.89 -1.64 2.16
CA PHE A 193 -13.44 -1.58 1.91
C PHE A 193 -12.74 -0.97 3.14
N PHE A 194 -11.88 -1.78 3.77
CA PHE A 194 -10.99 -1.48 4.92
C PHE A 194 -11.38 -0.35 5.88
N GLY A 195 -11.91 -0.73 7.05
CA GLY A 195 -12.08 0.17 8.19
C GLY A 195 -13.50 0.69 8.32
N LEU A 196 -14.30 -0.01 9.13
CA LEU A 196 -15.66 0.37 9.48
C LEU A 196 -15.66 1.68 10.28
N ILE A 197 -15.84 2.81 9.59
CA ILE A 197 -16.45 4.00 10.17
C ILE A 197 -17.95 3.88 9.85
N PRO A 198 -18.84 3.74 10.84
CA PRO A 198 -20.27 3.87 10.59
C PRO A 198 -20.54 5.29 10.12
N VAL A 199 -21.02 5.45 8.88
CA VAL A 199 -21.59 6.71 8.39
C VAL A 199 -23.01 6.79 8.93
N ASP A 200 -23.13 7.13 10.21
CA ASP A 200 -24.40 7.55 10.78
C ASP A 200 -24.52 9.06 10.66
N LEU A 201 -25.56 9.47 9.92
CA LEU A 201 -26.33 10.71 10.06
C LEU A 201 -25.77 11.99 9.40
N TYR A 202 -25.94 12.08 8.07
CA TYR A 202 -26.46 13.32 7.48
C TYR A 202 -27.92 13.08 7.08
N ARG A 203 -28.80 13.03 8.09
CA ARG A 203 -30.25 13.11 7.88
C ARG A 203 -30.58 14.59 7.81
N ASP A 204 -30.73 15.09 6.59
CA ASP A 204 -31.23 16.43 6.31
C ASP A 204 -32.71 16.47 6.72
N GLU A 205 -33.00 17.04 7.88
CA GLU A 205 -34.34 17.44 8.28
C GLU A 205 -34.68 18.77 7.59
N ASN A 206 -34.83 18.76 6.27
CA ASN A 206 -35.52 19.81 5.52
C ASN A 206 -36.07 19.22 4.22
N HIS A 207 -37.25 18.61 4.30
CA HIS A 207 -38.40 18.79 3.39
C HIS A 207 -39.54 17.81 3.70
#